data_AF-A0A1A8RTG1-F1
#
_entry.id   AF-A0A1A8RTG1-F1
#
_cell.length_a   1.000
_cell.length_b   1.000
_cell.length_c   1.000
_cell.angle_alpha   90.00
_cell.angle_beta   90.00
_cell.angle_gamma   90.00
#
_symmetry.space_group_name_H-M   'P 1'
#
loop_
_entity.id
_entity.type
_entity.pdbx_description
1 polymer ?
#
loop_
_entity_poly.entity_id
_entity_poly.type
_entity_poly.pdbx_seq_one_letter_code
_entity_poly.pdbx_strand_id
1 'polypeptide(L)'
;MSLHGTSERLKETRILEFFQDFLYELEDSEPEDGVLTVPMVMQWMTGQSHKHLLESERIKFHISTIFDHSCLEHSPGHTVGFPIVSACTATVTLPTVHLEDFESNKTNITTAIKYGA
;
A
#
# COMPACT_ATOMS: atom_id res chain seq x y z
N MET A 1 26.68 9.23 -1.65
CA MET A 1 26.63 7.99 -2.46
C MET A 1 25.27 7.98 -3.17
N SER A 2 25.25 7.89 -4.50
CA SER A 2 24.00 7.97 -5.26
C SER A 2 23.19 6.68 -5.03
N LEU A 3 21.98 6.80 -4.46
CA LEU A 3 21.02 5.72 -4.17
C LEU A 3 20.37 5.12 -5.44
N HIS A 4 20.95 5.34 -6.62
CA HIS A 4 20.46 4.80 -7.87
C HIS A 4 21.17 3.46 -8.14
N GLY A 5 20.63 2.37 -7.56
CA GLY A 5 21.04 1.00 -7.87
C GLY A 5 21.28 0.03 -6.71
N THR A 6 20.77 0.29 -5.50
CA THR A 6 20.89 -0.68 -4.39
C THR A 6 19.84 -1.79 -4.51
N SER A 7 20.13 -2.98 -3.96
CA SER A 7 19.19 -4.12 -3.90
C SER A 7 17.87 -3.76 -3.21
N GLU A 8 17.93 -2.86 -2.23
CA GLU A 8 16.75 -2.32 -1.54
C GLU A 8 15.84 -1.57 -2.50
N ARG A 9 16.37 -0.68 -3.33
CA ARG A 9 15.56 0.08 -4.29
C ARG A 9 14.87 -0.82 -5.31
N LEU A 10 15.53 -1.90 -5.75
CA LEU A 10 14.89 -2.89 -6.64
C LEU A 10 13.72 -3.60 -5.93
N LYS A 11 13.88 -3.91 -4.65
CA LYS A 11 12.82 -4.51 -3.82
C LYS A 11 11.64 -3.53 -3.64
N GLU A 12 11.93 -2.27 -3.35
CA GLU A 12 10.93 -1.21 -3.20
C GLU A 12 10.13 -0.99 -4.50
N THR A 13 10.82 -0.88 -5.64
CA THR A 13 10.16 -0.76 -6.95
C THR A 13 9.24 -1.95 -7.22
N ARG A 14 9.70 -3.17 -6.96
CA ARG A 14 8.89 -4.38 -7.15
C ARG A 14 7.64 -4.38 -6.27
N ILE A 15 7.76 -3.97 -5.01
CA ILE A 15 6.61 -3.85 -4.10
C ILE A 15 5.59 -2.84 -4.65
N LEU A 16 6.05 -1.73 -5.23
CA LEU A 16 5.16 -0.75 -5.87
C LEU A 16 4.52 -1.30 -7.15
N GLU A 17 5.24 -2.05 -7.96
CA GLU A 17 4.69 -2.72 -9.15
C GLU A 17 3.57 -3.68 -8.73
N PHE A 18 3.79 -4.52 -7.72
CA PHE A 18 2.73 -5.40 -7.20
C PHE A 18 1.54 -4.64 -6.66
N PHE A 19 1.77 -3.53 -5.96
CA PHE A 19 0.68 -2.71 -5.46
C PHE A 19 -0.10 -2.04 -6.60
N GLN A 20 0.57 -1.59 -7.66
CA GLN A 20 -0.09 -1.06 -8.85
C GLN A 20 -0.93 -2.14 -9.55
N ASP A 21 -0.36 -3.33 -9.78
CA ASP A 21 -1.07 -4.46 -10.38
C ASP A 21 -2.31 -4.84 -9.56
N PHE A 22 -2.20 -4.86 -8.23
CA PHE A 22 -3.34 -5.08 -7.34
C PHE A 22 -4.44 -4.02 -7.52
N LEU A 23 -4.08 -2.73 -7.64
CA LEU A 23 -5.07 -1.67 -7.86
C LEU A 23 -5.72 -1.76 -9.25
N TYR A 24 -4.96 -2.15 -10.28
CA TYR A 24 -5.50 -2.37 -11.61
C TYR A 24 -6.49 -3.53 -11.63
N GLU A 25 -6.15 -4.68 -11.02
CA GLU A 25 -7.08 -5.80 -10.88
C GLU A 25 -8.36 -5.38 -10.16
N LEU A 26 -8.26 -4.49 -9.16
CA LEU A 26 -9.40 -3.98 -8.41
C LEU A 26 -10.29 -3.03 -9.22
N GLU A 27 -9.70 -2.23 -10.11
CA GLU A 27 -10.41 -1.31 -10.99
C GLU A 27 -11.16 -2.06 -12.11
N ASP A 28 -10.55 -3.11 -12.65
CA ASP A 28 -11.13 -3.95 -13.72
C ASP A 28 -12.16 -4.97 -13.20
N SER A 29 -12.19 -5.23 -11.90
CA SER A 29 -13.14 -6.17 -11.29
C SER A 29 -14.55 -5.59 -11.21
N GLU A 30 -15.56 -6.40 -11.54
CA GLU A 30 -16.95 -6.02 -11.34
C GLU A 30 -17.28 -5.88 -9.83
N PRO A 31 -18.03 -4.85 -9.43
CA PRO A 31 -18.37 -4.64 -8.03
C PRO A 31 -19.33 -5.72 -7.54
N GLU A 32 -18.81 -6.66 -6.75
CA GLU A 32 -19.56 -7.70 -6.05
C GLU A 32 -19.56 -7.48 -4.53
N ASP A 33 -20.64 -7.90 -3.87
CA ASP A 33 -20.77 -7.78 -2.41
C ASP A 33 -19.64 -8.55 -1.68
N GLY A 34 -18.89 -7.84 -0.82
CA GLY A 34 -17.79 -8.41 -0.03
C GLY A 34 -16.42 -8.40 -0.74
N VAL A 35 -16.36 -7.95 -2.00
CA VAL A 35 -15.11 -7.68 -2.70
C VAL A 35 -14.60 -6.28 -2.33
N LEU A 36 -13.28 -6.13 -2.24
CA LEU A 36 -12.68 -4.82 -2.03
C LEU A 36 -13.01 -3.90 -3.22
N THR A 37 -13.07 -2.60 -2.98
CA THR A 37 -13.30 -1.62 -4.04
C THR A 37 -12.29 -0.49 -3.94
N VAL A 38 -12.01 0.20 -5.04
CA VAL A 38 -11.10 1.37 -5.04
C VAL A 38 -11.47 2.40 -3.95
N PRO A 39 -12.75 2.77 -3.75
CA PRO A 39 -13.15 3.64 -2.63
C PRO A 39 -12.75 3.13 -1.24
N MET A 40 -12.76 1.81 -1.01
CA MET A 40 -12.31 1.23 0.27
C MET A 40 -10.81 1.38 0.46
N VAL A 41 -10.01 1.20 -0.61
CA VAL A 41 -8.57 1.45 -0.56
C VAL A 41 -8.29 2.92 -0.24
N MET A 42 -9.01 3.84 -0.90
CA MET A 42 -8.86 5.28 -0.66
C MET A 42 -9.26 5.66 0.76
N GLN A 43 -10.37 5.09 1.26
CA GLN A 43 -10.83 5.28 2.64
C GLN A 43 -9.77 4.83 3.64
N TRP A 44 -9.15 3.68 3.40
CA TRP A 44 -8.09 3.16 4.25
C TRP A 44 -6.84 4.07 4.21
N MET A 45 -6.35 4.43 3.03
CA MET A 45 -5.11 5.23 2.90
C MET A 45 -5.23 6.69 3.36
N THR A 46 -6.42 7.29 3.19
CA THR A 46 -6.60 8.75 3.32
C THR A 46 -7.66 9.14 4.34
N GLY A 47 -8.40 8.17 4.87
CA GLY A 47 -9.58 8.43 5.70
C GLY A 47 -10.78 8.94 4.91
N GLN A 48 -10.72 9.00 3.57
CA GLN A 48 -11.80 9.45 2.70
C GLN A 48 -11.93 8.53 1.47
N SER A 49 -13.15 8.08 1.17
CA SER A 49 -13.46 7.30 -0.03
C SER A 49 -13.68 8.16 -1.28
N HIS A 50 -13.69 9.49 -1.12
CA HIS A 50 -14.09 10.44 -2.16
C HIS A 50 -12.97 10.74 -3.16
N LYS A 51 -13.37 11.02 -4.41
CA LYS A 51 -12.48 11.49 -5.47
C LYS A 51 -12.44 13.02 -5.52
N HIS A 52 -11.25 13.59 -5.66
CA HIS A 52 -11.08 15.04 -5.85
C HIS A 52 -11.70 15.52 -7.17
N LEU A 53 -12.59 16.51 -7.08
CA LEU A 53 -13.30 17.08 -8.22
C LEU A 53 -12.48 18.16 -8.94
N LEU A 54 -11.71 18.94 -8.19
CA LEU A 54 -10.91 20.01 -8.76
C LEU A 54 -9.59 19.46 -9.30
N GLU A 55 -9.18 19.91 -10.48
CA GLU A 55 -7.90 19.54 -11.08
C GLU A 55 -6.73 19.97 -10.20
N SER A 56 -6.83 21.16 -9.59
CA SER A 56 -5.83 21.69 -8.67
C SER A 56 -5.63 20.82 -7.41
N GLU A 57 -6.67 20.11 -6.97
CA GLU A 57 -6.58 19.14 -5.88
C GLU A 57 -5.97 17.84 -6.35
N ARG A 58 -6.39 17.33 -7.53
CA ARG A 58 -5.82 16.10 -8.12
C ARG A 58 -4.32 16.19 -8.37
N ILE A 59 -3.82 17.34 -8.84
CA ILE A 59 -2.39 17.54 -9.11
C ILE A 59 -1.55 17.54 -7.82
N LYS A 60 -2.13 17.99 -6.69
CA LYS A 60 -1.44 18.04 -5.39
C LYS A 60 -1.57 16.74 -4.61
N PHE A 61 -2.60 15.96 -4.92
CA PHE A 61 -2.87 14.69 -4.27
C PHE A 61 -1.73 13.70 -4.55
N HIS A 62 -1.14 13.19 -3.48
CA HIS A 62 -0.17 12.11 -3.53
C HIS A 62 -0.28 11.28 -2.26
N ILE A 63 -0.04 9.98 -2.39
CA ILE A 63 0.19 9.09 -1.25
C ILE A 63 1.69 9.00 -1.03
N SER A 64 2.14 9.21 0.20
CA SER A 64 3.54 9.03 0.59
C SER A 64 3.77 7.58 1.01
N THR A 65 4.75 6.90 0.42
CA THR A 65 5.09 5.53 0.79
C THR A 65 6.42 5.48 1.53
N ILE A 66 6.47 4.79 2.66
CA ILE A 66 7.68 4.49 3.43
C ILE A 66 7.92 2.98 3.38
N PHE A 67 9.17 2.57 3.18
CA PHE A 67 9.55 1.16 3.17
C PHE A 67 10.28 0.80 4.46
N ASP A 68 9.67 -0.05 5.28
CA ASP A 68 10.28 -0.58 6.50
C ASP A 68 10.99 -1.90 6.20
N HIS A 69 12.32 -1.82 6.06
CA HIS A 69 13.20 -2.98 5.88
C HIS A 69 13.60 -3.65 7.20
N SER A 70 13.31 -3.02 8.34
CA SER A 70 13.79 -3.42 9.67
C SER A 70 12.65 -3.79 10.62
N CYS A 71 11.46 -4.11 10.11
CA CYS A 71 10.32 -4.52 10.96
C CYS A 71 10.66 -5.69 11.91
N LEU A 72 11.53 -6.62 11.49
CA LEU A 72 12.01 -7.74 12.31
C LEU A 72 12.94 -7.30 13.45
N GLU A 73 13.60 -6.17 13.32
CA GLU A 73 14.40 -5.58 14.40
C GLU A 73 13.50 -4.87 15.42
N HIS A 74 12.48 -4.16 14.94
CA HIS A 74 11.51 -3.45 15.77
C HIS A 74 10.58 -4.39 16.56
N SER A 75 10.20 -5.52 15.97
CA SER A 75 9.36 -6.54 16.60
C SER A 75 9.90 -7.95 16.31
N PRO A 76 10.94 -8.40 17.01
CA PRO A 76 11.55 -9.70 16.74
C PRO A 76 10.57 -10.87 16.86
N GLY A 77 10.61 -11.80 15.90
CA GLY A 77 9.86 -13.06 15.94
C GLY A 77 8.42 -13.02 15.45
N HIS A 78 7.94 -11.90 14.91
CA HIS A 78 6.63 -11.87 14.24
C HIS A 78 6.69 -12.64 12.91
N THR A 79 5.58 -13.27 12.55
CA THR A 79 5.47 -14.07 11.32
C THR A 79 4.94 -13.27 10.13
N VAL A 80 4.20 -12.20 10.39
CA VAL A 80 3.65 -11.29 9.37
C VAL A 80 3.61 -9.86 9.93
N GLY A 81 4.00 -8.90 9.11
CA GLY A 81 3.82 -7.47 9.38
C GLY A 81 2.82 -6.90 8.38
N PHE A 82 1.85 -6.10 8.85
CA PHE A 82 0.90 -5.39 8.00
C PHE A 82 1.32 -3.93 7.81
N PRO A 83 0.91 -3.28 6.70
CA PRO A 83 1.12 -1.86 6.52
C PRO A 83 0.56 -1.02 7.66
N ILE A 84 1.25 0.08 7.95
CA ILE A 84 0.78 1.10 8.89
C ILE A 84 0.35 2.31 8.08
N VAL A 85 -0.85 2.81 8.35
CA VAL A 85 -1.39 3.97 7.65
C VAL A 85 -1.53 5.16 8.58
N SER A 86 -1.07 6.32 8.11
CA SER A 86 -1.40 7.63 8.67
C SER A 86 -2.29 8.35 7.67
N ALA A 87 -3.61 8.22 7.85
CA ALA A 87 -4.61 8.83 6.99
C ALA A 87 -4.48 10.37 6.93
N CYS A 88 -4.18 11.01 8.06
CA CYS A 88 -4.02 12.47 8.14
C CYS A 88 -2.89 13.02 7.27
N THR A 89 -1.85 12.21 7.03
CA THR A 89 -0.70 12.58 6.19
C THR A 89 -0.67 11.82 4.87
N ALA A 90 -1.73 11.06 4.55
CA ALA A 90 -1.80 10.17 3.40
C ALA A 90 -0.52 9.32 3.24
N THR A 91 -0.04 8.75 4.35
CA THR A 91 1.23 8.01 4.38
C THR A 91 0.99 6.53 4.67
N VAL A 92 1.60 5.66 3.88
CA VAL A 92 1.56 4.20 4.05
C VAL A 92 2.97 3.68 4.27
N THR A 93 3.21 3.01 5.39
CA THR A 93 4.47 2.32 5.67
C THR A 93 4.33 0.84 5.35
N LEU A 94 5.12 0.35 4.40
CA LEU A 94 5.08 -1.02 3.88
C LEU A 94 6.22 -1.86 4.48
N PRO A 95 5.94 -2.99 5.15
CA PRO A 95 6.96 -3.84 5.72
C PRO A 95 7.55 -4.78 4.64
N THR A 96 8.71 -4.43 4.12
CA THR A 96 9.19 -4.96 2.82
C THR A 96 9.46 -6.46 2.81
N VAL A 97 9.82 -7.04 3.95
CA VAL A 97 10.09 -8.48 4.08
C VAL A 97 8.85 -9.36 3.94
N HIS A 98 7.64 -8.79 4.06
CA HIS A 98 6.38 -9.54 3.95
C HIS A 98 5.65 -9.34 2.62
N LEU A 99 6.27 -8.63 1.68
CA LEU A 99 5.68 -8.20 0.40
C LEU A 99 6.56 -8.63 -0.80
N GLU A 100 7.34 -9.70 -0.66
CA GLU A 100 8.41 -10.07 -1.62
C GLU A 100 7.90 -10.63 -2.95
N ASP A 101 6.68 -11.15 -2.96
CA ASP A 101 5.96 -11.64 -4.14
C ASP A 101 4.54 -11.08 -4.19
N PHE A 102 3.91 -11.19 -5.37
CA PHE A 102 2.60 -10.61 -5.63
C PHE A 102 1.49 -11.18 -4.74
N GLU A 103 1.46 -12.49 -4.50
CA GLU A 103 0.39 -13.13 -3.72
C GLU A 103 0.50 -12.76 -2.24
N SER A 104 1.72 -12.75 -1.70
CA SER A 104 1.99 -12.25 -0.35
C SER A 104 1.59 -10.79 -0.22
N ASN A 105 1.94 -9.94 -1.19
CA ASN A 105 1.56 -8.52 -1.23
C ASN A 105 0.03 -8.37 -1.25
N LYS A 106 -0.64 -8.97 -2.23
CA LYS A 106 -2.09 -8.91 -2.41
C LYS A 106 -2.84 -9.38 -1.18
N THR A 107 -2.45 -10.52 -0.60
CA THR A 107 -3.08 -11.07 0.60
C THR A 107 -2.89 -10.15 1.81
N ASN A 108 -1.68 -9.63 1.99
CA ASN A 108 -1.34 -8.74 3.10
C ASN A 108 -2.12 -7.41 3.01
N ILE A 109 -2.05 -6.73 1.85
CA ILE A 109 -2.78 -5.47 1.60
C ILE A 109 -4.29 -5.69 1.72
N THR A 110 -4.84 -6.76 1.14
CA THR A 110 -6.27 -7.08 1.24
C THR A 110 -6.71 -7.23 2.70
N THR A 111 -5.92 -7.98 3.48
CA THR A 111 -6.20 -8.19 4.91
C THR A 111 -6.11 -6.88 5.69
N ALA A 112 -5.09 -6.06 5.41
CA ALA A 112 -4.89 -4.77 6.04
C ALA A 112 -6.03 -3.80 5.76
N ILE A 113 -6.57 -3.75 4.54
CA ILE A 113 -7.72 -2.88 4.20
C ILE A 113 -9.01 -3.38 4.86
N LYS A 114 -9.22 -4.70 4.90
CA LYS A 114 -10.45 -5.29 5.45
C LYS A 114 -10.56 -5.15 6.96
N TYR A 115 -9.44 -5.21 7.68
CA TYR A 115 -9.42 -5.28 9.14
C TYR A 115 -8.64 -4.15 9.82
N GLY A 116 -7.88 -3.37 9.06
CA GLY A 116 -7.16 -2.18 9.56
C GLY A 116 -8.09 -0.98 9.57
N ALA A 117 -8.24 -0.38 10.75
CA ALA A 117 -8.98 0.86 10.97
C ALA A 117 -8.08 2.08 10.78
#